data_AF-A0AAD5GFP5-F1
#
_entry.id   AF-A0AAD5GFP5-F1
#
_cell.length_a   1.000
_cell.length_b   1.000
_cell.length_c   1.000
_cell.angle_alpha   90.00
_cell.angle_beta   90.00
_cell.angle_gamma   90.00
#
_symmetry.space_group_name_H-M   'P 1'
#
loop_
_entity.id
_entity.type
_entity.pdbx_description
1 polymer ?
#
loop_
_entity_poly.entity_id
_entity_poly.type
_entity_poly.pdbx_seq_one_letter_code
_entity_poly.pdbx_strand_id
1 'polypeptide(L)'
;METLYSKLYDKYTKLKVKKASEIEQLSLDQEQKFKTYVSAADELIGYLTSEKDTLHAQLGDLRQEIASIRSAKDEEQQKYEMMLLEEKEKNKQLSKEMERLQRKDFASRDIQSPRSPLSTSNSTKRKRLVIHENENENENEVVDKDNNNNIISGVFHDDATQPKCCRPRLGGTGNAASDSSSNCCVFQELVECLVELKFSIETSSDDNIQITAVHESSGYTFSLEWVKNNRPGEEEMTMMYRVSSLGTFERVAPEWMRDVMLFSKSMLSVFFKRLSVYFKST
;
A
#
# COMPACT_ATOMS: atom_id res chain seq x y z
N MET A 1 -58.85 -74.52 -16.92
CA MET A 1 -57.72 -73.82 -17.56
C MET A 1 -58.01 -72.32 -17.70
N GLU A 2 -59.10 -71.91 -18.35
CA GLU A 2 -59.44 -70.49 -18.59
C GLU A 2 -59.62 -69.63 -17.32
N THR A 3 -60.20 -70.18 -16.26
CA THR A 3 -60.41 -69.48 -14.98
C THR A 3 -59.10 -69.09 -14.28
N LEU A 4 -58.03 -69.86 -14.48
CA LEU A 4 -56.71 -69.54 -13.95
C LEU A 4 -56.03 -68.42 -14.76
N TYR A 5 -56.17 -68.44 -16.09
CA TYR A 5 -55.66 -67.40 -16.97
C TYR A 5 -56.31 -66.03 -16.69
N SER A 6 -57.64 -66.01 -16.51
CA SER A 6 -58.36 -64.78 -16.15
C SER A 6 -57.88 -64.20 -14.80
N LYS A 7 -57.73 -65.04 -13.76
CA LYS A 7 -57.21 -64.60 -12.45
C LYS A 7 -55.78 -64.06 -12.53
N LEU A 8 -54.93 -64.66 -13.37
CA LEU A 8 -53.56 -64.20 -13.55
C LEU A 8 -53.51 -62.84 -14.26
N TYR A 9 -54.32 -62.68 -15.31
CA TYR A 9 -54.45 -61.44 -16.06
C TYR A 9 -55.00 -60.30 -15.18
N ASP A 10 -56.01 -60.57 -14.35
CA ASP A 10 -56.56 -59.59 -13.41
C ASP A 10 -55.52 -59.14 -12.37
N LYS A 11 -54.74 -60.08 -11.83
CA LYS A 11 -53.64 -59.76 -10.91
C LYS A 11 -52.58 -58.90 -11.59
N TYR A 12 -52.16 -59.26 -12.80
CA TYR A 12 -51.19 -58.49 -13.58
C TYR A 12 -51.68 -57.08 -13.84
N THR A 13 -52.95 -56.93 -14.26
CA THR A 13 -53.54 -55.62 -14.56
C THR A 13 -53.61 -54.74 -13.32
N LYS A 14 -54.06 -55.28 -12.18
CA LYS A 14 -54.07 -54.57 -10.90
C LYS A 14 -52.68 -54.14 -10.46
N LEU A 15 -51.69 -55.04 -10.59
CA LEU A 15 -50.31 -54.73 -10.23
C LEU A 15 -49.72 -53.66 -11.15
N LYS A 16 -50.00 -53.72 -12.46
CA LYS A 16 -49.54 -52.74 -13.44
C LYS A 16 -50.11 -51.36 -13.13
N VAL A 17 -51.42 -51.27 -12.84
CA VAL A 17 -52.07 -50.02 -12.47
C VAL A 17 -51.48 -49.46 -11.18
N LYS A 18 -51.33 -50.28 -10.14
CA LYS A 18 -50.73 -49.87 -8.87
C LYS A 18 -49.30 -49.35 -9.04
N LYS A 19 -48.48 -50.04 -9.83
CA LYS A 19 -47.09 -49.63 -10.09
C LYS A 19 -47.04 -48.32 -10.88
N ALA A 20 -47.92 -48.13 -11.85
CA ALA A 20 -48.03 -46.87 -12.59
C ALA A 20 -48.39 -45.71 -11.66
N SER A 21 -49.36 -45.89 -10.76
CA SER A 21 -49.73 -44.84 -9.79
C SER A 21 -48.63 -44.53 -8.78
N GLU A 22 -47.88 -45.54 -8.32
CA GLU A 22 -46.75 -45.31 -7.40
C GLU A 22 -45.63 -44.49 -8.06
N ILE A 23 -45.34 -44.76 -9.34
CA ILE A 23 -44.35 -43.99 -10.11
C ILE A 23 -44.81 -42.54 -10.30
N GLU A 24 -46.08 -42.34 -10.65
CA GLU A 24 -46.66 -41.01 -10.84
C GLU A 24 -46.61 -40.20 -9.54
N GLN A 25 -47.00 -40.81 -8.41
CA GLN A 25 -46.94 -40.15 -7.11
C GLN A 25 -45.51 -39.79 -6.70
N LEU A 26 -44.54 -40.67 -6.96
CA LEU A 26 -43.13 -40.40 -6.70
C LEU A 26 -42.60 -39.26 -7.60
N SER A 27 -43.04 -39.19 -8.86
CA SER A 27 -42.68 -38.07 -9.74
C SER A 27 -43.26 -36.74 -9.26
N LEU A 28 -44.50 -36.72 -8.77
CA LEU A 28 -45.14 -35.51 -8.25
C LEU A 28 -44.44 -35.02 -6.98
N ASP A 29 -44.06 -35.93 -6.07
CA ASP A 29 -43.29 -35.57 -4.87
C ASP A 29 -41.91 -34.98 -5.22
N GLN A 30 -41.22 -35.58 -6.19
CA GLN A 30 -39.95 -35.03 -6.69
C GLN A 30 -40.12 -33.66 -7.33
N GLU A 31 -41.12 -33.49 -8.20
CA GLU A 31 -41.42 -32.22 -8.86
C GLU A 31 -41.72 -31.12 -7.83
N GLN A 32 -42.47 -31.44 -6.77
CA GLN A 32 -42.78 -30.51 -5.70
C GLN A 32 -41.50 -30.06 -4.96
N LYS A 33 -40.58 -30.98 -4.67
CA LYS A 33 -39.28 -30.64 -4.05
C LYS A 33 -38.46 -29.73 -4.96
N PHE A 34 -38.39 -30.04 -6.26
CA PHE A 34 -37.69 -29.19 -7.23
C PHE A 34 -38.28 -27.78 -7.28
N LYS A 35 -39.61 -27.64 -7.28
CA LYS A 35 -40.27 -26.33 -7.22
C LYS A 35 -39.85 -25.53 -5.98
N THR A 36 -39.82 -26.16 -4.80
CA THR A 36 -39.38 -25.49 -3.58
C THR A 36 -37.92 -25.02 -3.67
N TYR A 37 -37.02 -25.85 -4.16
CA TYR A 37 -35.61 -25.45 -4.33
C TYR A 37 -35.45 -24.32 -5.34
N VAL A 38 -36.15 -24.38 -6.47
CA VAL A 38 -36.12 -23.33 -7.49
C VAL A 38 -36.66 -22.02 -6.93
N SER A 39 -37.80 -22.03 -6.22
CA SER A 39 -38.35 -20.82 -5.61
C SER A 39 -37.41 -20.21 -4.57
N ALA A 40 -36.76 -21.02 -3.73
CA ALA A 40 -35.78 -20.52 -2.76
C ALA A 40 -34.53 -19.95 -3.43
N ALA A 41 -34.07 -20.57 -4.52
CA ALA A 41 -32.94 -20.06 -5.30
C ALA A 41 -33.28 -18.72 -5.99
N ASP A 42 -34.47 -18.62 -6.59
CA ASP A 42 -34.94 -17.39 -7.24
C ASP A 42 -35.07 -16.23 -6.25
N GLU A 43 -35.55 -16.49 -5.03
CA GLU A 43 -35.63 -15.50 -3.96
C GLU A 43 -34.24 -14.96 -3.58
N LEU A 44 -33.26 -15.86 -3.40
CA LEU A 44 -31.88 -15.47 -3.08
C LEU A 44 -31.22 -14.70 -4.24
N ILE A 45 -31.44 -15.12 -5.48
CA ILE A 45 -30.93 -14.42 -6.66
C ILE A 45 -31.53 -13.01 -6.73
N GLY A 46 -32.84 -12.88 -6.47
CA GLY A 46 -33.52 -11.59 -6.42
C GLY A 46 -32.91 -10.66 -5.37
N TYR A 47 -32.75 -11.16 -4.13
CA TYR A 47 -32.11 -10.42 -3.04
C TYR A 47 -30.71 -9.93 -3.42
N LEU A 48 -29.82 -10.83 -3.84
CA LEU A 48 -28.44 -10.49 -4.21
C LEU A 48 -28.38 -9.49 -5.37
N THR A 49 -29.29 -9.59 -6.34
CA THR A 49 -29.35 -8.65 -7.46
C THR A 49 -29.72 -7.25 -6.99
N SER A 50 -30.75 -7.13 -6.13
CA SER A 50 -31.17 -5.85 -5.56
C SER A 50 -30.11 -5.22 -4.65
N GLU A 51 -29.41 -6.03 -3.85
CA GLU A 51 -28.33 -5.56 -2.99
C GLU A 51 -27.14 -5.05 -3.82
N LYS A 52 -26.77 -5.79 -4.88
CA LYS A 52 -25.75 -5.37 -5.83
C LYS A 52 -26.09 -4.03 -6.49
N ASP A 53 -27.35 -3.84 -6.90
CA ASP A 53 -27.81 -2.60 -7.52
C ASP A 53 -27.78 -1.43 -6.52
N THR A 54 -28.19 -1.68 -5.27
CA THR A 54 -28.14 -0.69 -4.19
C THR A 54 -26.71 -0.26 -3.88
N LEU A 55 -25.79 -1.22 -3.76
CA LEU A 55 -24.36 -0.94 -3.54
C LEU A 55 -23.73 -0.17 -4.71
N HIS A 56 -24.12 -0.49 -5.95
CA HIS A 56 -23.67 0.27 -7.12
C HIS A 56 -24.16 1.72 -7.09
N ALA A 57 -25.39 1.97 -6.67
CA ALA A 57 -25.92 3.32 -6.52
C ALA A 57 -25.11 4.12 -5.48
N GLN A 58 -24.88 3.53 -4.30
CA GLN A 58 -24.09 4.16 -3.23
C GLN A 58 -22.65 4.48 -3.66
N LEU A 59 -22.01 3.55 -4.40
CA LEU A 59 -20.69 3.81 -4.97
C LEU A 59 -20.71 4.95 -5.98
N GLY A 60 -21.78 5.09 -6.75
CA GLY A 60 -22.01 6.22 -7.65
C GLY A 60 -22.05 7.55 -6.90
N ASP A 61 -22.84 7.61 -5.84
CA ASP A 61 -23.00 8.81 -5.01
C ASP A 61 -21.68 9.21 -4.34
N LEU A 62 -20.98 8.26 -3.70
CA LEU A 62 -19.67 8.50 -3.08
C LEU A 62 -18.62 8.96 -4.09
N ARG A 63 -18.62 8.38 -5.30
CA ARG A 63 -17.71 8.78 -6.36
C ARG A 63 -17.99 10.22 -6.81
N GLN A 64 -19.25 10.62 -6.88
CA GLN A 64 -19.66 11.98 -7.20
C GLN A 64 -19.27 12.96 -6.08
N GLU A 65 -19.43 12.57 -4.82
CA GLU A 65 -19.00 13.36 -3.67
C GLU A 65 -17.49 13.59 -3.68
N ILE A 66 -16.69 12.53 -3.91
CA ILE A 66 -15.23 12.64 -4.03
C ILE A 66 -14.83 13.58 -5.17
N ALA A 67 -15.51 13.50 -6.32
CA ALA A 67 -15.25 14.39 -7.45
C ALA A 67 -15.56 15.86 -7.09
N SER A 68 -16.67 16.10 -6.38
CA SER A 68 -17.05 17.42 -5.89
C SER A 68 -16.02 18.00 -4.92
N ILE A 69 -15.59 17.22 -3.92
CA ILE A 69 -14.58 17.64 -2.93
C ILE A 69 -13.25 17.97 -3.61
N ARG A 70 -12.81 17.15 -4.57
CA ARG A 70 -11.58 17.41 -5.32
C ARG A 70 -11.68 18.72 -6.10
N SER A 71 -12.78 18.93 -6.83
CA SER A 71 -13.01 20.19 -7.56
C SER A 71 -12.96 21.40 -6.64
N ALA A 72 -13.67 21.35 -5.51
CA ALA A 72 -13.69 22.45 -4.55
C ALA A 72 -12.29 22.74 -3.97
N LYS A 73 -11.52 21.69 -3.68
CA LYS A 73 -10.14 21.83 -3.18
C LYS A 73 -9.21 22.41 -4.24
N ASP A 74 -9.34 21.98 -5.49
CA ASP A 74 -8.52 22.49 -6.60
C ASP A 74 -8.81 23.98 -6.85
N GLU A 75 -10.07 24.42 -6.76
CA GLU A 75 -10.45 25.83 -6.81
C GLU A 75 -9.86 26.65 -5.66
N GLU A 76 -9.85 26.10 -4.44
CA GLU A 76 -9.23 26.76 -3.28
C GLU A 76 -7.71 26.89 -3.46
N GLN A 77 -7.05 25.82 -3.91
CA GLN A 77 -5.62 25.82 -4.20
C GLN A 77 -5.27 26.87 -5.26
N GLN A 78 -6.06 26.95 -6.33
CA GLN A 78 -5.85 27.96 -7.38
C GLN A 78 -5.96 29.40 -6.84
N LYS A 79 -6.93 29.66 -5.94
CA LYS A 79 -7.07 30.97 -5.28
C LYS A 79 -5.85 31.29 -4.41
N TYR A 80 -5.36 30.32 -3.65
CA TYR A 80 -4.16 30.51 -2.82
C TYR A 80 -2.92 30.81 -3.66
N GLU A 81 -2.71 30.05 -4.74
CA GLU A 81 -1.59 30.27 -5.67
C GLU A 81 -1.62 31.67 -6.30
N MET A 82 -2.81 32.14 -6.69
CA MET A 82 -3.01 33.49 -7.22
C MET A 82 -2.66 34.57 -6.20
N MET A 83 -3.15 34.44 -4.96
CA MET A 83 -2.86 35.39 -3.88
C MET A 83 -1.36 35.41 -3.53
N LEU A 84 -0.71 34.25 -3.53
CA LEU A 84 0.73 34.14 -3.27
C LEU A 84 1.55 34.85 -4.35
N LEU A 85 1.15 34.76 -5.62
CA LEU A 85 1.79 35.48 -6.73
C LEU A 85 1.61 36.99 -6.60
N GLU A 86 0.41 37.44 -6.25
CA GLU A 86 0.13 38.87 -6.02
C GLU A 86 0.97 39.44 -4.87
N GLU A 87 1.04 38.72 -3.75
CA GLU A 87 1.80 39.12 -2.57
C GLU A 87 3.31 39.17 -2.84
N LYS A 88 3.83 38.21 -3.62
CA LYS A 88 5.23 38.22 -4.09
C LYS A 88 5.54 39.45 -4.92
N GLU A 89 4.64 39.87 -5.81
CA GLU A 89 4.83 41.07 -6.62
C GLU A 89 4.76 42.35 -5.76
N LYS A 90 3.83 42.42 -4.81
CA LYS A 90 3.76 43.54 -3.84
C LYS A 90 5.05 43.65 -3.00
N ASN A 91 5.56 42.53 -2.49
CA ASN A 91 6.81 42.51 -1.74
C ASN A 91 8.01 42.97 -2.58
N LYS A 92 8.05 42.61 -3.87
CA LYS A 92 9.06 43.10 -4.81
C LYS A 92 8.99 44.61 -5.00
N GLN A 93 7.78 45.18 -5.12
CA GLN A 93 7.59 46.63 -5.22
C GLN A 93 8.01 47.34 -3.92
N LEU A 94 7.60 46.81 -2.77
CA LEU A 94 8.00 47.32 -1.45
C LEU A 94 9.52 47.29 -1.27
N SER A 95 10.18 46.20 -1.67
CA SER A 95 11.64 46.09 -1.59
C SER A 95 12.35 47.14 -2.45
N LYS A 96 11.83 47.45 -3.64
CA LYS A 96 12.37 48.51 -4.51
C LYS A 96 12.20 49.90 -3.87
N GLU A 97 11.05 50.17 -3.26
CA GLU A 97 10.80 51.43 -2.56
C GLU A 97 11.67 51.58 -1.31
N MET A 98 11.83 50.51 -0.51
CA MET A 98 12.75 50.48 0.62
C MET A 98 14.18 50.80 0.19
N GLU A 99 14.67 50.20 -0.89
CA GLU A 99 16.00 50.49 -1.44
C GLU A 99 16.13 51.95 -1.93
N ARG A 100 15.07 52.50 -2.53
CA ARG A 100 15.02 53.91 -2.96
C ARG A 100 15.06 54.86 -1.76
N LEU A 101 14.32 54.57 -0.69
CA LEU A 101 14.33 55.36 0.54
C LEU A 101 15.68 55.28 1.25
N GLN A 102 16.25 54.08 1.36
CA GLN A 102 17.57 53.87 1.92
C GLN A 102 18.65 54.67 1.16
N ARG A 103 18.61 54.68 -0.17
CA ARG A 103 19.51 55.54 -0.99
C ARG A 103 19.37 57.03 -0.68
N LYS A 104 18.16 57.52 -0.38
CA LYS A 104 17.93 58.93 0.01
C LYS A 104 18.43 59.26 1.42
N ASP A 105 18.29 58.34 2.37
CA ASP A 105 18.81 58.52 3.73
C ASP A 105 20.35 58.59 3.79
N PHE A 106 21.04 57.88 2.87
CA PHE A 106 22.49 58.02 2.72
C PHE A 106 22.91 59.34 2.06
N ALA A 107 22.16 59.82 1.07
CA ALA A 107 22.43 61.12 0.42
C ALA A 107 22.20 62.32 1.36
N SER A 108 21.35 62.19 2.38
CA SER A 108 21.10 63.26 3.35
C SER A 108 22.13 63.31 4.50
N ARG A 109 23.02 62.32 4.65
CA ARG A 109 24.04 62.28 5.73
C ARG A 109 25.37 62.94 5.37
N ASP A 110 25.58 63.33 4.11
CA ASP A 110 26.84 63.94 3.64
C ASP A 110 26.90 65.49 3.75
N ILE A 111 25.95 66.12 4.46
CA ILE A 111 25.99 67.57 4.74
C ILE A 111 25.86 67.81 6.24
N GLN A 112 26.88 67.47 7.02
CA GLN A 112 27.27 68.23 8.22
C GLN A 112 28.59 67.74 8.84
N SER A 113 29.65 68.50 8.63
CA SER A 113 30.76 68.68 9.58
C SER A 113 31.36 70.08 9.34
N PRO A 114 31.74 70.85 10.39
CA PRO A 114 32.98 70.56 11.12
C PRO A 114 32.97 70.79 12.66
N ARG A 115 33.64 69.88 13.37
CA ARG A 115 34.64 70.04 14.48
C ARG A 115 34.36 71.11 15.57
N SER A 116 34.25 70.74 16.86
CA SER A 116 35.40 70.68 17.83
C SER A 116 34.91 70.35 19.28
N PRO A 117 35.80 69.97 20.22
CA PRO A 117 35.51 69.02 21.31
C PRO A 117 35.34 69.65 22.70
N LEU A 118 34.45 69.11 23.56
CA LEU A 118 34.68 69.02 25.02
C LEU A 118 33.54 68.26 25.75
N SER A 119 33.97 67.33 26.62
CA SER A 119 33.46 67.05 27.97
C SER A 119 32.09 66.40 28.24
N THR A 120 32.16 65.45 29.19
CA THR A 120 31.17 65.00 30.20
C THR A 120 29.84 64.42 29.69
N SER A 121 29.52 63.13 29.78
CA SER A 121 29.45 62.18 30.91
C SER A 121 28.00 61.72 31.09
N ASN A 122 27.83 60.38 31.10
CA ASN A 122 26.85 59.58 31.85
C ASN A 122 25.66 58.93 31.10
N SER A 123 25.72 57.59 31.14
CA SER A 123 24.62 56.62 31.32
C SER A 123 23.71 56.38 30.09
N THR A 124 23.29 55.17 29.69
CA THR A 124 23.40 53.81 30.23
C THR A 124 22.98 52.83 29.12
N LYS A 125 23.70 51.71 28.96
CA LYS A 125 23.20 50.35 28.62
C LYS A 125 22.26 50.17 27.39
N ARG A 126 22.72 49.48 26.33
CA ARG A 126 22.56 48.01 26.14
C ARG A 126 23.04 47.53 24.74
N LYS A 127 24.03 46.64 24.81
CA LYS A 127 24.52 45.60 23.89
C LYS A 127 23.80 45.38 22.55
N ARG A 128 24.55 45.49 21.44
CA ARG A 128 24.34 44.76 20.18
C ARG A 128 25.53 43.82 19.99
N LEU A 129 25.29 42.51 20.01
CA LEU A 129 26.29 41.49 19.70
C LEU A 129 26.18 41.15 18.21
N VAL A 130 27.27 41.40 17.51
CA VAL A 130 27.58 40.93 16.16
C VAL A 130 28.25 39.57 16.32
N ILE A 131 27.88 38.57 15.50
CA ILE A 131 28.70 37.37 15.31
C ILE A 131 28.90 37.19 13.81
N HIS A 132 30.19 37.22 13.45
CA HIS A 132 30.76 36.87 12.17
C HIS A 132 31.19 35.40 12.23
N GLU A 133 31.16 34.73 11.10
CA GLU A 133 31.59 33.36 10.83
C GLU A 133 33.10 33.17 11.08
N ASN A 134 33.50 31.98 11.59
CA ASN A 134 34.49 31.06 10.96
C ASN A 134 35.13 30.04 11.95
N GLU A 135 35.11 28.78 11.50
CA GLU A 135 36.21 27.78 11.44
C GLU A 135 36.94 27.25 12.70
N ASN A 136 36.80 25.92 12.86
CA ASN A 136 37.80 24.84 13.08
C ASN A 136 38.68 24.68 14.36
N GLU A 137 38.73 23.37 14.74
CA GLU A 137 39.87 22.56 15.24
C GLU A 137 40.24 22.49 16.74
N ASN A 138 40.00 21.29 17.34
CA ASN A 138 40.97 20.41 18.05
C ASN A 138 40.18 19.37 18.89
N GLU A 139 40.20 18.08 18.53
CA GLU A 139 41.21 17.06 18.90
C GLU A 139 41.31 16.78 20.41
N ASN A 140 40.85 15.59 20.82
CA ASN A 140 41.48 14.81 21.88
C ASN A 140 41.26 13.32 21.59
N GLU A 141 42.35 12.71 21.19
CA GLU A 141 42.57 11.29 20.91
C GLU A 141 42.89 10.57 22.23
N VAL A 142 42.22 9.46 22.53
CA VAL A 142 42.79 8.40 23.37
C VAL A 142 42.43 7.06 22.73
N VAL A 143 43.44 6.48 22.10
CA VAL A 143 43.48 5.12 21.58
C VAL A 143 43.79 4.19 22.74
N ASP A 144 43.01 3.12 22.88
CA ASP A 144 43.57 1.84 23.30
C ASP A 144 42.99 0.71 22.45
N LYS A 145 43.89 -0.15 22.02
CA LYS A 145 43.81 -1.10 20.92
C LYS A 145 43.85 -2.51 21.48
N ASP A 146 43.40 -3.46 20.65
CA ASP A 146 43.54 -4.94 20.74
C ASP A 146 42.21 -5.66 21.07
N ASN A 147 41.78 -6.72 20.38
CA ASN A 147 42.24 -7.40 19.17
C ASN A 147 41.09 -8.34 18.74
N ASN A 148 40.87 -8.46 17.42
CA ASN A 148 40.21 -9.55 16.68
C ASN A 148 39.01 -10.29 17.29
N ASN A 149 37.84 -10.13 16.67
CA ASN A 149 37.21 -11.21 15.91
C ASN A 149 36.14 -10.68 14.95
N ASN A 150 36.23 -11.14 13.70
CA ASN A 150 35.25 -11.01 12.63
C ASN A 150 33.81 -11.17 13.15
N ILE A 151 32.87 -10.36 12.64
CA ILE A 151 31.59 -10.79 12.03
C ILE A 151 30.76 -9.54 11.65
N ILE A 152 30.67 -9.34 10.33
CA ILE A 152 29.49 -8.90 9.55
C ILE A 152 28.78 -7.61 9.99
N SER A 153 29.10 -6.49 9.34
CA SER A 153 28.18 -5.35 9.19
C SER A 153 27.68 -5.29 7.75
N GLY A 154 26.48 -5.81 7.50
CA GLY A 154 25.72 -5.47 6.29
C GLY A 154 25.49 -3.97 6.27
N VAL A 155 25.69 -3.37 5.10
CA VAL A 155 25.61 -1.95 4.76
C VAL A 155 24.49 -1.22 5.51
N PHE A 156 24.86 -0.53 6.60
CA PHE A 156 24.02 0.51 7.18
C PHE A 156 24.25 1.77 6.36
N HIS A 157 23.36 2.03 5.39
CA HIS A 157 23.27 3.35 4.79
C HIS A 157 22.74 4.35 5.84
N ASP A 158 23.48 5.46 5.98
CA ASP A 158 23.18 6.68 6.70
C ASP A 158 21.76 6.81 7.29
N ASP A 159 21.71 6.86 8.63
CA ASP A 159 20.53 7.06 9.50
C ASP A 159 19.78 8.39 9.22
N ALA A 160 20.35 9.24 8.36
CA ALA A 160 19.81 10.52 7.93
C ALA A 160 18.72 10.43 6.84
N THR A 161 18.61 9.31 6.09
CA THR A 161 17.69 9.21 4.93
C THR A 161 16.57 8.18 5.04
N GLN A 162 16.59 7.32 6.06
CA GLN A 162 15.55 6.31 6.23
C GLN A 162 14.23 6.93 6.72
N PRO A 163 13.07 6.58 6.10
CA PRO A 163 11.78 7.07 6.58
C PRO A 163 11.55 6.60 8.02
N LYS A 164 11.02 7.51 8.85
CA LYS A 164 10.83 7.31 10.31
C LYS A 164 10.11 6.01 10.67
N CYS A 165 9.29 5.48 9.77
CA CYS A 165 8.50 4.28 9.92
C CYS A 165 9.31 2.97 9.88
N CYS A 166 10.51 2.97 9.30
CA CYS A 166 11.35 1.78 9.16
C CYS A 166 12.65 1.88 9.98
N ARG A 167 12.78 2.91 10.84
CA ARG A 167 13.94 3.04 11.73
C ARG A 167 13.93 1.93 12.78
N PRO A 168 15.06 1.27 13.04
CA PRO A 168 15.18 0.32 14.14
C PRO A 168 14.76 1.00 15.46
N ARG A 169 13.77 0.44 16.16
CA ARG A 169 13.43 0.92 17.50
C ARG A 169 14.52 0.45 18.46
N LEU A 170 15.52 1.28 18.72
CA LEU A 170 16.41 1.10 19.88
C LEU A 170 15.57 1.29 21.15
N GLY A 171 15.07 0.18 21.71
CA GLY A 171 14.28 0.21 22.94
C GLY A 171 13.75 -1.16 23.33
N GLY A 172 14.63 -2.03 23.81
CA GLY A 172 14.25 -3.34 24.33
C GLY A 172 15.42 -4.02 25.05
N THR A 173 15.76 -3.55 26.25
CA THR A 173 16.61 -4.29 27.18
C THR A 173 15.91 -5.58 27.61
N GLY A 174 16.53 -6.74 27.36
CA GLY A 174 16.18 -8.00 28.03
C GLY A 174 16.26 -9.22 27.13
N ASN A 175 17.29 -10.05 27.37
CA ASN A 175 17.53 -11.36 26.78
C ASN A 175 16.26 -12.20 26.52
N ALA A 176 16.04 -12.58 25.27
CA ALA A 176 15.38 -13.83 24.89
C ALA A 176 15.94 -14.30 23.54
N ALA A 177 16.22 -15.60 23.47
CA ALA A 177 16.83 -16.27 22.33
C ALA A 177 15.97 -16.23 21.06
N SER A 178 16.65 -16.37 19.92
CA SER A 178 16.16 -16.68 18.57
C SER A 178 15.00 -15.83 18.04
N ASP A 179 15.30 -14.91 17.14
CA ASP A 179 14.98 -15.07 15.73
C ASP A 179 15.34 -13.79 14.98
N SER A 180 15.68 -13.96 13.71
CA SER A 180 16.02 -12.92 12.73
C SER A 180 15.48 -11.55 13.12
N SER A 181 16.38 -10.60 13.44
CA SER A 181 16.05 -9.25 13.88
C SER A 181 15.35 -8.49 12.76
N SER A 182 14.06 -8.75 12.62
CA SER A 182 13.16 -8.08 11.69
C SER A 182 13.02 -6.64 12.18
N ASN A 183 13.72 -5.73 11.51
CA ASN A 183 13.43 -4.32 11.57
C ASN A 183 12.07 -4.09 10.90
N CYS A 184 10.98 -4.49 11.58
CA CYS A 184 9.65 -4.48 11.02
C CYS A 184 9.21 -3.02 10.86
N CYS A 185 9.07 -2.59 9.61
CA CYS A 185 8.57 -1.27 9.29
C CYS A 185 7.06 -1.23 9.58
N VAL A 186 6.53 -0.19 10.23
CA VAL A 186 5.07 -0.11 10.50
C VAL A 186 4.22 -0.13 9.22
N PHE A 187 4.79 0.30 8.09
CA PHE A 187 4.14 0.18 6.78
C PHE A 187 4.16 -1.25 6.26
N GLN A 188 5.21 -2.02 6.53
CA GLN A 188 5.25 -3.42 6.17
C GLN A 188 4.13 -4.16 6.90
N GLU A 189 4.03 -3.99 8.22
CA GLU A 189 2.95 -4.61 9.01
C GLU A 189 1.54 -4.22 8.51
N LEU A 190 1.32 -2.93 8.20
CA LEU A 190 0.06 -2.48 7.60
C LEU A 190 -0.22 -3.15 6.24
N VAL A 191 0.78 -3.20 5.36
CA VAL A 191 0.62 -3.81 4.03
C VAL A 191 0.36 -5.31 4.16
N GLU A 192 1.10 -5.99 5.03
CA GLU A 192 0.91 -7.42 5.32
C GLU A 192 -0.52 -7.70 5.80
N CYS A 193 -1.07 -6.87 6.69
CA CYS A 193 -2.48 -6.97 7.10
C CYS A 193 -3.47 -6.71 5.96
N LEU A 194 -3.18 -5.77 5.06
CA LEU A 194 -4.09 -5.42 3.95
C LEU A 194 -4.16 -6.49 2.86
N VAL A 195 -3.05 -7.19 2.62
CA VAL A 195 -2.98 -8.22 1.58
C VAL A 195 -3.01 -9.65 2.12
N GLU A 196 -3.06 -9.82 3.44
CA GLU A 196 -3.01 -11.11 4.14
C GLU A 196 -1.76 -11.95 3.80
N LEU A 197 -0.65 -11.29 3.45
CA LEU A 197 0.63 -11.91 3.12
C LEU A 197 1.71 -11.38 4.05
N LYS A 198 2.62 -12.23 4.52
CA LYS A 198 3.86 -11.82 5.17
C LYS A 198 4.97 -11.66 4.15
N PHE A 199 5.74 -10.58 4.25
CA PHE A 199 6.86 -10.31 3.36
C PHE A 199 8.19 -10.47 4.08
N SER A 200 9.16 -11.02 3.36
CA SER A 200 10.57 -10.96 3.72
C SER A 200 11.36 -10.46 2.53
N ILE A 201 12.45 -9.77 2.82
CA ILE A 201 13.36 -9.26 1.80
C ILE A 201 14.66 -10.03 1.97
N GLU A 202 15.08 -10.70 0.92
CA GLU A 202 16.36 -11.37 0.82
C GLU A 202 17.21 -10.65 -0.21
N THR A 203 18.44 -10.30 0.17
CA THR A 203 19.44 -9.77 -0.75
C THR A 203 20.29 -10.92 -1.24
N SER A 204 20.20 -11.24 -2.54
CA SER A 204 21.08 -12.22 -3.15
C SER A 204 22.49 -11.65 -3.37
N SER A 205 23.45 -12.52 -3.70
CA SER A 205 24.85 -12.16 -3.94
C SER A 205 25.07 -11.12 -5.06
N ASP A 206 24.05 -10.91 -5.90
CA ASP A 206 24.14 -10.14 -7.14
C ASP A 206 23.52 -8.73 -6.99
N ASP A 207 23.36 -8.24 -5.75
CA ASP A 207 22.68 -6.99 -5.39
C ASP A 207 21.20 -6.90 -5.85
N ASN A 208 20.61 -8.02 -6.28
CA ASN A 208 19.19 -8.08 -6.62
C ASN A 208 18.36 -8.26 -5.35
N ILE A 209 17.36 -7.40 -5.20
CA ILE A 209 16.39 -7.46 -4.11
C ILE A 209 15.32 -8.48 -4.50
N GLN A 210 15.24 -9.59 -3.75
CA GLN A 210 14.18 -10.58 -3.86
C GLN A 210 13.20 -10.40 -2.70
N ILE A 211 11.92 -10.27 -3.03
CA ILE A 211 10.83 -10.18 -2.05
C ILE A 211 10.15 -11.54 -2.00
N THR A 212 10.17 -12.20 -0.85
CA THR A 212 9.43 -13.44 -0.62
C THR A 212 8.14 -13.11 0.11
N ALA A 213 7.04 -13.71 -0.34
CA ALA A 213 5.70 -13.50 0.21
C ALA A 213 5.09 -14.86 0.62
N VAL A 214 4.53 -14.91 1.82
CA VAL A 214 3.92 -16.11 2.43
C VAL A 214 2.50 -15.81 2.88
N HIS A 215 1.54 -16.60 2.41
CA HIS A 215 0.17 -16.62 2.94
C HIS A 215 0.08 -17.70 4.02
N GLU A 216 0.06 -17.30 5.30
CA GLU A 216 0.23 -18.23 6.42
C GLU A 216 -0.87 -19.28 6.53
N SER A 217 -2.11 -18.92 6.23
CA SER A 217 -3.27 -19.82 6.40
C SER A 217 -3.34 -20.90 5.32
N SER A 218 -2.88 -20.63 4.10
CA SER A 218 -2.86 -21.62 3.01
C SER A 218 -1.50 -22.29 2.81
N GLY A 219 -0.42 -21.72 3.37
CA GLY A 219 0.96 -22.13 3.09
C GLY A 219 1.45 -21.76 1.68
N TYR A 220 0.70 -20.92 0.96
CA TYR A 220 1.10 -20.46 -0.38
C TYR A 220 2.28 -19.50 -0.27
N THR A 221 3.36 -19.79 -1.00
CA THR A 221 4.63 -19.05 -0.91
C THR A 221 5.19 -18.78 -2.30
N PHE A 222 5.61 -17.55 -2.55
CA PHE A 222 6.21 -17.13 -3.82
C PHE A 222 7.25 -16.03 -3.62
N SER A 223 8.08 -15.79 -4.64
CA SER A 223 9.06 -14.73 -4.66
C SER A 223 8.87 -13.80 -5.87
N LEU A 224 9.19 -12.53 -5.67
CA LEU A 224 9.21 -11.47 -6.66
C LEU A 224 10.62 -10.89 -6.77
N GLU A 225 11.16 -10.79 -7.97
CA GLU A 225 12.50 -10.24 -8.22
C GLU A 225 12.46 -9.24 -9.39
N TRP A 226 13.23 -8.15 -9.28
CA TRP A 226 13.43 -7.22 -10.38
C TRP A 226 14.52 -7.75 -11.33
N VAL A 227 14.15 -8.01 -12.58
CA VAL A 227 15.06 -8.49 -13.61
C VAL A 227 15.18 -7.42 -14.71
N LYS A 228 16.42 -7.08 -15.05
CA LYS A 228 16.72 -6.18 -16.18
C LYS A 228 16.38 -6.89 -17.49
N ASN A 229 15.58 -6.25 -18.34
CA ASN A 229 15.36 -6.75 -19.68
C ASN A 229 16.60 -6.46 -20.54
N ASN A 230 17.23 -7.50 -21.08
CA ASN A 230 18.44 -7.37 -21.91
C ASN A 230 18.14 -6.97 -23.37
N ARG A 231 17.06 -6.22 -23.61
CA ARG A 231 16.75 -5.72 -24.96
C ARG A 231 17.56 -4.46 -25.25
N PRO A 232 18.30 -4.38 -26.36
CA PRO A 232 19.09 -3.19 -26.68
C PRO A 232 18.16 -1.99 -26.93
N GLY A 233 18.21 -0.99 -26.05
CA GLY A 233 17.50 0.29 -26.19
C GLY A 233 16.37 0.56 -25.19
N GLU A 234 15.97 -0.40 -24.35
CA GLU A 234 14.92 -0.24 -23.35
C GLU A 234 15.40 -0.72 -21.97
N GLU A 235 15.75 0.22 -21.09
CA GLU A 235 16.07 -0.06 -19.67
C GLU A 235 14.79 -0.30 -18.85
N GLU A 236 13.88 -1.12 -19.33
CA GLU A 236 12.67 -1.46 -18.57
C GLU A 236 12.98 -2.56 -17.55
N MET A 237 12.81 -2.26 -16.26
CA MET A 237 12.82 -3.28 -15.21
C MET A 237 11.52 -4.08 -15.26
N THR A 238 11.66 -5.39 -15.40
CA THR A 238 10.54 -6.33 -15.34
C THR A 238 10.50 -7.03 -13.99
N MET A 239 9.30 -7.31 -13.50
CA MET A 239 9.09 -8.12 -12.31
C MET A 239 8.98 -9.59 -12.70
N MET A 240 9.79 -10.43 -12.07
CA MET A 240 9.70 -11.88 -12.17
C MET A 240 8.98 -12.46 -10.97
N TYR A 241 7.93 -13.23 -11.22
CA TYR A 241 7.22 -14.02 -10.23
C TYR A 241 7.65 -15.48 -10.32
N ARG A 242 7.90 -16.10 -9.17
CA ARG A 242 8.22 -17.52 -9.03
C ARG A 242 7.50 -18.12 -7.83
N VAL A 243 6.72 -19.17 -8.06
CA VAL A 243 6.11 -19.94 -6.97
C VAL A 243 7.17 -20.80 -6.27
N SER A 244 7.11 -20.83 -4.95
CA SER A 244 7.92 -21.75 -4.12
C SER A 244 7.07 -22.90 -3.57
N SER A 245 5.84 -22.61 -3.13
CA SER A 245 4.88 -23.60 -2.67
C SER A 245 3.46 -23.16 -3.01
N LEU A 246 2.64 -24.07 -3.53
CA LEU A 246 1.22 -23.81 -3.79
C LEU A 246 0.36 -23.93 -2.52
N GLY A 247 0.87 -24.57 -1.46
CA GLY A 247 0.12 -24.84 -0.25
C GLY A 247 -1.20 -25.58 -0.54
N THR A 248 -2.28 -25.17 0.11
CA THR A 248 -3.62 -25.76 -0.10
C THR A 248 -4.21 -25.47 -1.48
N PHE A 249 -3.63 -24.56 -2.27
CA PHE A 249 -4.11 -24.25 -3.61
C PHE A 249 -3.66 -25.23 -4.69
N GLU A 250 -2.88 -26.26 -4.36
CA GLU A 250 -2.29 -27.19 -5.34
C GLU A 250 -3.29 -27.80 -6.33
N ARG A 251 -4.56 -27.99 -5.95
CA ARG A 251 -5.61 -28.55 -6.83
C ARG A 251 -6.47 -27.51 -7.55
N VAL A 252 -6.47 -26.27 -7.07
CA VAL A 252 -7.37 -25.20 -7.55
C VAL A 252 -6.62 -24.04 -8.20
N ALA A 253 -5.29 -23.99 -8.06
CA ALA A 253 -4.47 -22.94 -8.61
C ALA A 253 -4.50 -22.99 -10.15
N PRO A 254 -4.78 -21.85 -10.82
CA PRO A 254 -4.67 -21.73 -12.26
C PRO A 254 -3.22 -21.86 -12.73
N GLU A 255 -3.01 -22.14 -14.02
CA GLU A 255 -1.69 -22.34 -14.63
C GLU A 255 -0.73 -21.17 -14.36
N TRP A 256 -1.22 -19.93 -14.44
CA TRP A 256 -0.39 -18.75 -14.21
C TRP A 256 0.22 -18.68 -12.79
N MET A 257 -0.42 -19.29 -11.77
CA MET A 257 0.13 -19.34 -10.41
C MET A 257 1.24 -20.41 -10.27
N ARG A 258 1.27 -21.38 -11.18
CA ARG A 258 2.21 -22.51 -11.16
C ARG A 258 3.49 -22.20 -11.92
N ASP A 259 3.39 -21.37 -12.94
CA ASP A 259 4.50 -21.04 -13.83
C ASP A 259 5.22 -19.76 -13.42
N VAL A 260 6.46 -19.63 -13.90
CA VAL A 260 7.23 -18.39 -13.80
C VAL A 260 6.61 -17.35 -14.72
N MET A 261 6.34 -16.16 -14.19
CA MET A 261 5.76 -15.07 -14.97
C MET A 261 6.66 -13.85 -14.96
N LEU A 262 6.67 -13.12 -16.08
CA LEU A 262 7.30 -11.82 -16.20
C LEU A 262 6.23 -10.78 -16.50
N PHE A 263 6.23 -9.68 -15.76
CA PHE A 263 5.30 -8.57 -16.00
C PHE A 263 5.93 -7.23 -15.63
N SER A 264 5.42 -6.15 -16.23
CA SER A 264 5.90 -4.80 -15.94
C SER A 264 5.44 -4.32 -14.57
N LYS A 265 6.11 -3.31 -14.00
CA LYS A 265 5.72 -2.67 -12.74
C LYS A 265 4.25 -2.19 -12.72
N SER A 266 3.72 -1.73 -13.86
CA SER A 266 2.33 -1.27 -13.97
C SER A 266 1.30 -2.38 -13.76
N MET A 267 1.68 -3.64 -13.97
CA MET A 267 0.80 -4.81 -13.80
C MET A 267 0.77 -5.33 -12.36
N LEU A 268 1.62 -4.82 -11.46
CA LEU A 268 1.73 -5.30 -10.09
C LEU A 268 0.40 -5.15 -9.31
N SER A 269 -0.32 -4.05 -9.54
CA SER A 269 -1.64 -3.83 -8.93
C SER A 269 -2.67 -4.86 -9.39
N VAL A 270 -2.64 -5.25 -10.67
CA VAL A 270 -3.53 -6.26 -11.26
C VAL A 270 -3.18 -7.65 -10.71
N PHE A 271 -1.88 -7.95 -10.57
CA PHE A 271 -1.38 -9.19 -10.00
C PHE A 271 -1.90 -9.41 -8.56
N PHE A 272 -1.69 -8.45 -7.66
CA PHE A 272 -2.18 -8.56 -6.27
C PHE A 272 -3.70 -8.58 -6.18
N LYS A 273 -4.40 -7.83 -7.05
CA LYS A 273 -5.86 -7.89 -7.12
C LYS A 273 -6.35 -9.29 -7.49
N ARG A 274 -5.71 -9.96 -8.45
CA ARG A 274 -6.02 -11.35 -8.83
C ARG A 274 -5.72 -12.33 -7.70
N LEU A 275 -4.58 -12.18 -7.02
CA LEU A 275 -4.23 -12.98 -5.84
C LEU A 275 -5.25 -12.87 -4.71
N SER A 276 -5.75 -11.65 -4.45
CA SER A 276 -6.71 -11.43 -3.35
C SER A 276 -8.01 -12.23 -3.46
N VAL A 277 -8.40 -12.65 -4.67
CA VAL A 277 -9.59 -13.50 -4.89
C VAL A 277 -9.41 -14.88 -4.23
N TYR A 278 -8.18 -15.38 -4.15
CA TYR A 278 -7.89 -16.69 -3.58
C TYR A 278 -7.77 -16.66 -2.06
N PHE A 279 -7.43 -15.51 -1.47
CA PHE A 279 -7.28 -15.35 -0.03
C PHE A 279 -8.61 -15.07 0.67
N LYS A 280 -9.53 -14.37 -0.01
CA LYS A 280 -10.87 -13.99 0.52
C LYS A 280 -11.91 -15.12 0.57
N SER A 281 -11.55 -16.38 0.30
CA SER A 281 -12.51 -17.49 0.13
C SER A 281 -12.59 -18.46 1.32
N THR A 282 -12.27 -17.99 2.52
CA THR A 282 -12.49 -18.75 3.78
C THR A 282 -13.42 -17.97 4.70
#